data_AF-A0A9E2XB30-F1
#
_entry.id   AF-A0A9E2XB30-F1
#
_cell.length_a   1.000
_cell.length_b   1.000
_cell.length_c   1.000
_cell.angle_alpha   90.00
_cell.angle_beta   90.00
_cell.angle_gamma   90.00
#
_symmetry.space_group_name_H-M   'P 1'
#
loop_
_entity.id
_entity.type
_entity.pdbx_description
1 polymer ?
#
loop_
_entity_poly.entity_id
_entity_poly.type
_entity_poly.pdbx_seq_one_letter_code
_entity_poly.pdbx_strand_id
1 'polypeptide(L)'
;MTKSELVQKLAEANPHLYQRDVEVIVTAIFDEIAAALARGDRVELRGFGAFSVKRRDARIGRNPRTGDSVSVAEKHIPFFKTGKQLRDRLNQSARQA
;
A
#
# COMPACT_ATOMS: atom_id res chain seq x y z
N MET A 1 4.26 -8.65 -9.32
CA MET A 1 3.18 -9.40 -8.65
C MET A 1 1.88 -8.62 -8.77
N THR A 2 0.92 -9.13 -9.53
CA THR A 2 -0.45 -8.59 -9.64
C THR A 2 -1.36 -9.19 -8.56
N LYS A 3 -2.61 -8.70 -8.44
CA LYS A 3 -3.61 -9.28 -7.53
C LYS A 3 -3.93 -10.74 -7.88
N SER A 4 -4.07 -11.07 -9.17
CA SER A 4 -4.34 -12.45 -9.62
C SER A 4 -3.19 -13.38 -9.29
N GLU A 5 -1.93 -12.96 -9.50
CA GLU A 5 -0.74 -13.72 -9.13
C GLU A 5 -0.66 -13.94 -7.61
N LEU A 6 -1.05 -12.94 -6.80
CA LEU A 6 -1.12 -13.07 -5.35
C LEU A 6 -2.17 -14.11 -4.92
N VAL A 7 -3.38 -14.05 -5.49
CA VAL A 7 -4.46 -15.02 -5.21
C VAL A 7 -4.02 -16.44 -5.57
N GLN A 8 -3.43 -16.63 -6.74
CA GLN A 8 -2.93 -17.93 -7.17
C GLN A 8 -1.89 -18.48 -6.18
N LYS A 9 -0.86 -17.69 -5.84
CA LYS A 9 0.18 -18.11 -4.89
C LYS A 9 -0.37 -18.44 -3.51
N LEU A 10 -1.37 -17.70 -3.04
CA LEU A 10 -2.01 -17.95 -1.75
C LEU A 10 -2.87 -19.23 -1.79
N ALA A 11 -3.58 -19.49 -2.88
CA ALA A 11 -4.33 -20.73 -3.07
C ALA A 11 -3.40 -21.95 -3.12
N GLU A 12 -2.30 -21.87 -3.87
CA GLU A 12 -1.27 -22.91 -3.92
C GLU A 12 -0.66 -23.20 -2.54
N ALA A 13 -0.41 -22.15 -1.75
CA ALA A 13 0.10 -22.28 -0.38
C ALA A 13 -0.95 -22.80 0.63
N ASN A 14 -2.23 -22.74 0.30
CA ASN A 14 -3.34 -23.15 1.18
C ASN A 14 -4.31 -24.09 0.44
N PRO A 15 -3.90 -25.34 0.13
CA PRO A 15 -4.71 -26.26 -0.69
C PRO A 15 -6.07 -26.66 -0.11
N HIS A 16 -6.29 -26.36 1.17
CA HIS A 16 -7.54 -26.60 1.88
C HIS A 16 -8.59 -25.50 1.67
N LEU A 17 -8.22 -24.39 1.00
CA LEU A 17 -9.13 -23.30 0.65
C LEU A 17 -9.48 -23.35 -0.84
N TYR A 18 -10.73 -23.02 -1.19
CA TYR A 18 -11.08 -22.81 -2.59
C TYR A 18 -10.47 -21.50 -3.09
N GLN A 19 -10.01 -21.49 -4.34
CA GLN A 19 -9.42 -20.28 -4.95
C GLN A 19 -10.34 -19.07 -4.90
N ARG A 20 -11.65 -19.28 -5.10
CA ARG A 20 -12.67 -18.22 -4.98
C ARG A 20 -12.71 -17.59 -3.58
N ASP A 21 -12.51 -18.40 -2.53
CA ASP A 21 -12.57 -17.91 -1.16
C ASP A 21 -11.31 -17.09 -0.86
N VAL A 22 -10.14 -17.52 -1.37
CA VAL A 22 -8.90 -16.74 -1.31
C VAL A 22 -9.06 -15.40 -2.02
N GLU A 23 -9.69 -15.37 -3.19
CA GLU A 23 -9.95 -14.13 -3.92
C GLU A 23 -10.84 -13.15 -3.13
N VAL A 24 -11.91 -13.66 -2.52
CA VAL A 24 -12.81 -12.88 -1.64
C VAL A 24 -12.03 -12.33 -0.45
N ILE A 25 -11.24 -13.15 0.23
CA ILE A 25 -10.44 -12.74 1.39
C ILE A 25 -9.43 -11.65 1.01
N VAL A 26 -8.69 -11.84 -0.08
CA VAL A 26 -7.71 -10.84 -0.55
C VAL A 26 -8.40 -9.52 -0.88
N THR A 27 -9.58 -9.57 -1.50
CA THR A 27 -10.38 -8.37 -1.80
C THR A 27 -10.81 -7.67 -0.52
N ALA A 28 -11.39 -8.41 0.43
CA ALA A 28 -11.84 -7.88 1.71
C ALA A 28 -10.71 -7.20 2.51
N ILE A 29 -9.49 -7.74 2.47
CA ILE A 29 -8.32 -7.13 3.11
C ILE A 29 -8.01 -5.76 2.50
N PHE A 30 -7.98 -5.64 1.17
CA PHE A 30 -7.69 -4.36 0.52
C PHE A 30 -8.80 -3.33 0.73
N ASP A 31 -10.06 -3.78 0.70
CA ASP A 31 -11.22 -2.93 0.92
C ASP A 31 -11.23 -2.38 2.36
N GLU A 32 -10.94 -3.20 3.37
CA GLU A 32 -10.88 -2.73 4.76
C GLU A 32 -9.72 -1.77 4.99
N ILE A 33 -8.55 -1.99 4.36
CA ILE A 33 -7.43 -1.03 4.42
C ILE A 33 -7.85 0.31 3.82
N ALA A 34 -8.51 0.29 2.65
CA ALA A 34 -8.98 1.51 1.99
C ALA A 34 -10.03 2.24 2.84
N ALA A 35 -10.99 1.51 3.41
CA ALA A 35 -12.03 2.06 4.27
C ALA A 35 -11.45 2.69 5.54
N ALA A 36 -10.50 2.02 6.20
CA ALA A 36 -9.78 2.57 7.36
C ALA A 36 -9.07 3.88 7.02
N LEU A 37 -8.34 3.94 5.90
CA LEU A 37 -7.68 5.17 5.48
C LEU A 37 -8.68 6.28 5.14
N ALA A 38 -9.82 5.96 4.53
CA ALA A 38 -10.87 6.93 4.25
C ALA A 38 -11.46 7.56 5.53
N ARG A 39 -11.52 6.80 6.63
CA ARG A 39 -11.92 7.29 7.96
C ARG A 39 -10.82 8.12 8.66
N GLY A 40 -9.61 8.15 8.11
CA GLY A 40 -8.44 8.77 8.75
C GLY A 40 -7.70 7.85 9.73
N ASP A 41 -8.07 6.57 9.80
CA ASP A 41 -7.43 5.59 10.67
C ASP A 41 -6.03 5.25 10.17
N ARG A 42 -5.20 4.73 11.08
CA ARG A 42 -3.91 4.12 10.76
C ARG A 42 -4.05 2.60 10.76
N VAL A 43 -3.56 1.96 9.70
CA VAL A 43 -3.50 0.49 9.62
C VAL A 43 -2.06 0.05 9.85
N GLU A 44 -1.82 -0.78 10.86
CA GLU A 44 -0.50 -1.32 11.18
C GLU A 44 -0.45 -2.84 10.98
N LEU A 45 0.43 -3.28 10.06
CA LEU A 45 0.70 -4.69 9.78
C LEU A 45 2.09 -5.01 10.30
N ARG A 46 2.17 -5.51 11.54
CA ARG A 46 3.46 -5.77 12.23
C ARG A 46 4.38 -6.63 11.37
N GLY A 47 5.64 -6.22 11.27
CA GLY A 47 6.64 -6.87 10.41
C GLY A 47 6.62 -6.39 8.95
N PHE A 48 5.46 -5.97 8.43
CA PHE A 48 5.33 -5.48 7.06
C PHE A 48 5.48 -3.96 6.96
N GLY A 49 4.66 -3.21 7.70
CA GLY A 49 4.65 -1.76 7.69
C GLY A 49 3.34 -1.17 8.19
N ALA A 50 3.16 0.13 8.00
CA ALA A 50 1.94 0.84 8.40
C ALA A 50 1.46 1.79 7.29
N PHE A 51 0.15 1.76 7.03
CA PHE A 51 -0.54 2.73 6.20
C PHE A 51 -1.12 3.84 7.06
N SER A 52 -1.03 5.07 6.57
CA SER A 52 -1.55 6.26 7.23
C SER A 52 -1.94 7.27 6.16
N VAL A 53 -2.72 8.27 6.56
CA VAL A 53 -3.05 9.41 5.69
C VAL A 53 -2.16 10.60 6.06
N LYS A 54 -1.62 11.27 5.05
CA LYS A 54 -0.90 12.55 5.21
C LYS A 54 -1.68 13.68 4.57
N ARG A 55 -1.82 14.79 5.29
CA ARG A 55 -2.31 16.04 4.71
C ARG A 55 -1.20 16.68 3.89
N ARG A 56 -1.56 17.16 2.69
CA ARG A 56 -0.73 18.01 1.84
C ARG A 56 -1.45 19.35 1.72
N ASP A 57 -0.82 20.40 2.22
CA ASP A 57 -1.40 21.74 2.15
C ASP A 57 -1.45 22.25 0.70
N ALA A 58 -2.34 23.22 0.46
CA ALA A 58 -2.48 23.83 -0.84
C ALA A 58 -1.18 24.55 -1.26
N ARG A 59 -0.87 24.53 -2.56
CA ARG A 59 0.32 25.17 -3.11
C ARG A 59 0.15 25.56 -4.57
N ILE A 60 1.02 26.44 -5.05
CA ILE A 60 1.14 26.71 -6.49
C ILE A 60 2.13 25.71 -7.10
N GLY A 61 1.63 24.88 -8.01
CA GLY A 61 2.42 23.99 -8.85
C GLY A 61 2.73 24.60 -10.21
N ARG A 62 3.37 23.81 -11.07
CA ARG A 62 3.58 24.14 -12.48
C ARG A 62 3.15 22.99 -13.38
N ASN A 63 2.56 23.32 -14.52
CA ASN A 63 2.26 22.34 -15.56
C ASN A 63 3.59 21.82 -16.17
N PRO A 64 3.89 20.52 -16.10
CA PRO A 64 5.15 19.99 -16.63
C PRO A 64 5.32 20.18 -18.14
N ARG A 65 4.20 20.38 -18.87
CA ARG A 65 4.20 20.53 -20.33
C ARG A 65 4.38 21.97 -20.79
N THR A 66 3.79 22.93 -20.07
CA THR A 66 3.73 24.35 -20.51
C THR A 66 4.52 25.30 -19.59
N GLY A 67 4.81 24.89 -18.36
CA GLY A 67 5.47 25.72 -17.35
C GLY A 67 4.53 26.66 -16.58
N ASP A 68 3.26 26.77 -17.00
CA ASP A 68 2.27 27.66 -16.38
C ASP A 68 2.00 27.31 -14.91
N SER A 69 1.75 28.35 -14.11
CA SER A 69 1.36 28.19 -12.71
C SER A 69 -0.06 27.61 -12.59
N VAL A 70 -0.21 26.59 -11.75
CA VAL A 70 -1.51 25.93 -11.49
C VAL A 70 -1.72 25.82 -9.99
N SER A 71 -2.90 26.23 -9.51
CA SER A 71 -3.28 26.05 -8.11
C SER A 71 -3.54 24.56 -7.81
N VAL A 72 -2.90 24.04 -6.77
CA VAL A 72 -3.11 22.69 -6.27
C VAL A 72 -3.78 22.80 -4.92
N ALA A 73 -5.04 22.35 -4.85
CA ALA A 73 -5.80 22.32 -3.62
C ALA A 73 -5.14 21.41 -2.58
N GLU A 74 -5.43 21.67 -1.30
CA GLU A 74 -5.05 20.76 -0.23
C GLU A 74 -5.72 19.39 -0.42
N LYS A 75 -5.03 18.33 -0.01
CA LYS A 75 -5.55 16.97 -0.12
C LYS A 75 -4.91 16.01 0.86
N HIS A 76 -5.61 14.92 1.10
CA HIS A 76 -5.11 13.77 1.82
C HIS A 76 -4.49 12.77 0.85
N ILE A 77 -3.33 12.22 1.21
CA ILE A 77 -2.64 11.19 0.43
C ILE A 77 -2.35 9.96 1.30
N PRO A 78 -2.50 8.74 0.77
CA PRO A 78 -2.03 7.55 1.47
C PRO A 78 -0.50 7.60 1.58
N PHE A 79 0.01 7.14 2.72
CA PHE A 79 1.43 7.01 3.00
C PHE A 79 1.70 5.67 3.66
N PHE A 80 2.60 4.90 3.06
CA PHE A 80 3.09 3.65 3.62
C PHE A 80 4.47 3.86 4.26
N LYS A 81 4.59 3.50 5.53
CA LYS A 81 5.86 3.41 6.25
C LYS A 81 6.28 1.95 6.33
N THR A 82 7.38 1.61 5.66
CA THR A 82 7.93 0.25 5.67
C THR A 82 8.30 -0.20 7.09
N GLY A 83 8.02 -1.46 7.44
CA GLY A 83 8.45 -2.09 8.68
C GLY A 83 9.93 -2.46 8.67
N LYS A 84 10.52 -2.69 9.86
CA LYS A 84 11.94 -3.10 9.98
C LYS A 84 12.21 -4.43 9.27
N GLN A 85 11.36 -5.43 9.50
CA GLN A 85 11.55 -6.77 8.93
C GLN A 85 11.45 -6.77 7.40
N LEU A 86 10.51 -6.01 6.81
CA LEU A 86 10.46 -5.85 5.36
C LEU A 86 11.72 -5.15 4.81
N ARG A 87 12.19 -4.07 5.45
CA ARG A 87 13.47 -3.44 5.07
C ARG A 87 14.65 -4.40 5.20
N ASP A 88 14.74 -5.15 6.28
CA ASP A 88 15.84 -6.07 6.50
C ASP A 88 15.86 -7.16 5.42
N ARG A 89 14.69 -7.75 5.08
CA ARG A 89 14.58 -8.76 4.00
C ARG A 89 15.05 -8.24 2.64
N LEU A 90 14.84 -6.97 2.35
CA LEU A 90 15.29 -6.35 1.09
C LEU A 90 16.81 -6.10 1.04
N ASN A 91 17.45 -5.91 2.20
CA ASN A 91 18.86 -5.52 2.31
C ASN A 91 19.76 -6.64 2.87
N GLN A 92 19.25 -7.87 2.99
CA GLN A 92 20.02 -9.01 3.52
C GLN A 92 21.29 -9.31 2.71
N SER A 93 21.27 -9.08 1.40
CA SER A 93 22.44 -9.22 0.51
C SER A 93 23.51 -8.14 0.72
N ALA A 94 23.18 -6.98 1.31
CA ALA A 94 24.14 -5.91 1.58
C ALA A 94 24.91 -6.10 2.91
N ARG A 95 24.58 -7.12 3.71
CA ARG A 95 25.29 -7.46 4.96
C ARG A 95 26.21 -8.68 4.85
N GLN A 96 26.24 -9.34 3.69
CA GLN A 96 27.04 -10.54 3.42
C GLN A 96 28.21 -10.28 2.45
N ALA A 97 28.43 -9.02 2.07
CA ALA A 97 29.59 -8.52 1.34
C ALA A 97 30.38 -7.57 2.25
#